data_AF-A0A6J7NYH2-F1
#
_entry.id   AF-A0A6J7NYH2-F1
#
_cell.length_a   1.000
_cell.length_b   1.000
_cell.length_c   1.000
_cell.angle_alpha   90.00
_cell.angle_beta   90.00
_cell.angle_gamma   90.00
#
_symmetry.space_group_name_H-M   'P 1'
#
loop_
_entity.id
_entity.type
_entity.pdbx_description
1 polymer ?
#
loop_
_entity_poly.entity_id
_entity_poly.type
_entity_poly.pdbx_seq_one_letter_code
_entity_poly.pdbx_strand_id
1 'polypeptide(L)' 'MLEYSARFIKPVIVPEGEDVDLTVSSSITDISDGKISLTLSATSAGVKVLGMAKAVIRQ' A
#
# COMPACT_ATOMS: atom_id res chain seq x y z
N MET A 1 -1.52 -6.77 -13.34
CA MET A 1 -0.53 -6.25 -12.38
C MET A 1 0.83 -6.64 -12.92
N LEU A 2 1.66 -5.66 -13.28
CA LEU A 2 2.99 -5.93 -13.86
C LEU A 2 3.98 -6.18 -12.74
N GLU A 3 3.95 -5.34 -11.70
CA GLU A 3 4.83 -5.45 -10.54
C GLU A 3 4.13 -4.97 -9.27
N TYR A 4 4.55 -5.53 -8.14
CA TYR A 4 4.17 -5.07 -6.82
C TYR A 4 5.25 -5.43 -5.80
N SER A 5 5.60 -4.42 -5.02
CA SER A 5 6.56 -4.56 -3.93
C SER A 5 6.04 -3.75 -2.76
N ALA A 6 6.04 -4.34 -1.58
CA ALA A 6 5.69 -3.66 -0.35
C ALA A 6 6.62 -4.12 0.76
N ARG A 7 7.18 -3.17 1.50
CA ARG A 7 7.97 -3.46 2.69
C ARG A 7 7.09 -3.32 3.92
N PHE A 8 6.93 -4.39 4.69
CA PHE A 8 6.26 -4.34 5.99
C PHE A 8 7.24 -3.81 7.04
N ILE A 9 6.85 -2.76 7.76
CA ILE A 9 7.69 -2.12 8.78
C ILE A 9 7.13 -2.26 10.19
N LYS A 10 5.81 -2.50 10.31
CA LYS A 10 5.12 -2.73 11.58
C LYS A 10 3.99 -3.74 11.39
N PRO A 11 3.70 -4.58 12.40
CA PRO A 11 2.53 -5.44 12.36
C PRO A 11 1.25 -4.61 12.48
N VAL A 12 0.18 -5.11 11.84
CA VAL A 12 -1.18 -4.68 12.14
C VAL A 12 -1.62 -5.47 13.37
N ILE A 13 -2.06 -4.77 14.41
CA ILE A 13 -2.52 -5.40 15.64
C ILE A 13 -4.03 -5.62 15.52
N VAL A 14 -4.46 -6.87 15.63
CA VAL A 14 -5.88 -7.26 15.58
C VAL A 14 -6.20 -8.01 16.89
N PRO A 15 -6.95 -7.40 17.82
CA PRO A 15 -7.42 -8.08 19.03
C PRO A 15 -8.42 -9.19 18.71
N GLU A 16 -8.60 -10.13 19.64
CA GLU A 16 -9.59 -11.20 19.48
C GLU A 16 -11.01 -10.62 19.43
N GLY A 17 -11.78 -11.00 18.42
CA GLY A 17 -13.17 -10.57 18.27
C GLY A 17 -13.35 -9.11 17.85
N GLU A 18 -12.26 -8.41 17.50
CA GLU A 18 -12.29 -7.02 17.04
C GLU A 18 -11.86 -6.91 15.57
N ASP A 19 -12.58 -6.08 14.82
CA ASP A 19 -12.16 -5.64 13.49
C ASP A 19 -11.33 -4.37 13.62
N VAL A 20 -10.24 -4.28 12.85
CA VAL A 20 -9.40 -3.07 12.82
C VAL A 20 -9.38 -2.46 11.44
N ASP A 21 -9.45 -1.13 11.40
CA ASP A 21 -9.36 -0.39 10.15
C ASP A 21 -7.94 -0.41 9.60
N LEU A 22 -7.85 -0.67 8.30
CA LEU A 22 -6.64 -0.51 7.50
C LEU A 22 -6.95 0.44 6.34
N THR A 23 -6.56 1.71 6.49
CA THR A 23 -6.68 2.69 5.42
C THR A 23 -5.55 2.50 4.42
N VAL A 24 -5.91 2.16 3.18
CA VAL A 24 -4.97 2.07 2.05
C VAL A 24 -5.17 3.28 1.14
N SER A 25 -4.09 3.97 0.84
CA SER A 25 -4.08 5.08 -0.11
C SER A 25 -2.96 4.89 -1.13
N SER A 26 -3.12 5.52 -2.29
CA SER A 26 -2.12 5.49 -3.34
C SER A 26 -2.07 6.81 -4.09
N SER A 27 -0.89 7.14 -4.59
CA SER A 27 -0.67 8.26 -5.51
C SER A 27 0.02 7.76 -6.76
N ILE A 28 -0.44 8.23 -7.92
CA ILE A 28 0.24 8.00 -9.20
C ILE A 28 1.56 8.76 -9.16
N THR A 29 2.65 8.06 -9.44
CA THR A 29 3.99 8.66 -9.50
C THR A 29 4.50 8.83 -10.92
N ASP A 30 4.05 7.98 -11.85
CA ASP A 30 4.46 8.07 -13.25
C ASP A 30 3.42 7.40 -14.17
N ILE A 31 3.28 7.92 -15.39
CA ILE A 31 2.50 7.31 -16.47
C ILE A 31 3.36 7.33 -17.73
N SER A 32 3.78 6.15 -18.18
CA SER A 32 4.68 5.99 -19.33
C SER A 32 4.49 4.63 -20.00
N ASP A 33 4.64 4.57 -21.32
CA ASP A 33 4.61 3.33 -22.11
C ASP A 33 3.40 2.39 -21.83
N GLY A 34 2.21 2.97 -21.63
CA GLY A 34 0.99 2.22 -21.30
C GLY A 34 1.00 1.59 -19.91
N LYS A 35 1.89 2.06 -19.04
CA LYS A 35 2.03 1.64 -17.64
C LYS A 35 1.81 2.82 -16.71
N ILE A 36 1.26 2.52 -15.54
CA ILE A 36 1.04 3.48 -14.46
C ILE A 36 1.81 2.97 -13.25
N SER A 37 2.73 3.79 -12.75
CA SER A 37 3.45 3.54 -11.49
C SER A 37 2.71 4.23 -10.34
N LEU A 38 2.49 3.49 -9.26
CA LEU A 38 1.82 3.97 -8.06
C LEU A 38 2.72 3.76 -6.84
N THR A 39 2.68 4.72 -5.93
CA THR A 39 3.19 4.53 -4.56
C THR A 39 2.00 4.31 -3.63
N LEU A 40 2.08 3.28 -2.78
CA LEU A 40 1.03 2.92 -1.84
C LEU A 40 1.44 3.29 -0.41
N SER A 41 0.45 3.60 0.41
CA SER A 41 0.58 3.75 1.86
C SER A 41 -0.54 2.97 2.52
N ALA A 42 -0.23 2.29 3.62
CA ALA A 42 -1.24 1.68 4.48
C ALA A 42 -1.01 2.10 5.93
N THR A 43 -2.10 2.46 6.58
CA THR A 43 -2.15 2.97 7.94
C THR A 43 -3.22 2.23 8.72
N SER A 44 -2.89 1.72 9.90
CA SER A 44 -3.84 1.09 10.82
C SER A 44 -3.78 1.81 12.17
N ALA A 45 -4.94 2.17 12.73
CA ALA A 45 -5.06 2.97 13.95
C ALA A 45 -4.15 4.23 13.95
N GLY A 46 -4.02 4.90 12.80
CA GLY A 46 -3.15 6.07 12.63
C GLY A 46 -1.65 5.76 12.48
N VAL A 47 -1.25 4.49 12.55
CA VAL A 47 0.15 4.04 12.42
C VAL A 47 0.42 3.49 11.03
N LYS A 48 1.43 4.04 10.35
CA LYS A 48 1.89 3.52 9.06
C LYS A 48 2.53 2.14 9.22
N VAL A 49 1.99 1.15 8.50
CA VAL A 49 2.43 -0.26 8.57
C VAL A 49 3.25 -0.72 7.36
N LEU A 50 3.13 -0.01 6.24
CA LEU A 50 3.94 -0.21 5.04
C LEU A 50 5.04 0.86 4.90
N GLY A 51 6.25 0.44 4.58
CA GLY A 51 7.37 1.29 4.18
C GLY A 51 7.27 1.69 2.71
N MET A 52 8.33 1.47 1.93
CA MET A 52 8.27 1.67 0.48
C MET A 52 7.34 0.60 -0.12
N ALA A 53 6.20 1.05 -0.67
CA ALA A 53 5.28 0.20 -1.40
C ALA A 53 5.02 0.81 -2.78
N LYS A 54 5.25 0.02 -3.82
CA LYS A 54 5.16 0.42 -5.22
C LYS A 54 4.37 -0.63 -5.99
N ALA A 55 3.56 -0.17 -6.94
CA ALA A 55 2.88 -1.02 -7.90
C ALA A 55 3.05 -0.46 -9.30
N VAL A 56 3.13 -1.34 -10.29
CA VAL A 56 3.05 -0.97 -11.70
C VAL A 56 1.89 -1.74 -12.33
N ILE A 57 0.96 -1.02 -12.93
CA ILE A 57 -0.18 -1.58 -13.64
C ILE A 57 -0.14 -1.19 -15.11
N ARG A 58 -0.83 -1.94 -15.97
CA ARG A 58 -1.14 -1.46 -17.31
C ARG A 58 -2.33 -0.51 -17.21
N GLN A 59 -2.29 0.54 -18.01
CA GLN A 59 -3.41 1.45 -18.22
C GLN A 59 -4.60 0.71 -18.86
#